data_AF-A0A4P8XLF5-F1
#
_entry.id   AF-A0A4P8XLF5-F1
#
_cell.length_a   1.000
_cell.length_b   1.000
_cell.length_c   1.000
_cell.angle_alpha   90.00
_cell.angle_beta   90.00
_cell.angle_gamma   90.00
#
_symmetry.space_group_name_H-M   'P 1'
#
loop_
_entity.id
_entity.type
_entity.pdbx_description
1 polymer ?
#
loop_
_entity_poly.entity_id
_entity_poly.type
_entity_poly.pdbx_seq_one_letter_code
_entity_poly.pdbx_strand_id
1 'polypeptide(L)' 'MILPGGKTVYVEMKAPGKPLAPLQERWKRKLLKLDQRHYKIDSAEDIERFIDEVRDI' A
#
# COMPACT_ATOMS: atom_id res chain seq x y z
N MET A 1 0.42 6.62 4.03
CA MET A 1 1.08 6.80 5.34
C MET A 1 2.30 7.66 5.15
N ILE A 2 2.53 8.59 6.07
CA ILE A 2 3.75 9.41 6.12
C ILE A 2 4.65 8.80 7.20
N LEU A 3 5.86 8.45 6.82
CA LEU A 3 6.89 7.83 7.66
C LEU A 3 7.90 8.87 8.14
N PRO A 4 8.70 8.57 9.18
CA PRO A 4 9.82 9.40 9.59
C PRO A 4 10.72 9.80 8.40
N GLY A 5 11.28 11.00 8.47
CA GLY A 5 12.08 11.55 7.36
C GLY A 5 11.26 11.98 6.13
N GLY A 6 9.93 12.10 6.25
CA GLY A 6 9.07 12.62 5.19
C GLY A 6 8.80 11.63 4.05
N LYS A 7 9.12 10.35 4.24
CA LYS A 7 8.86 9.29 3.26
C LYS A 7 7.37 8.98 3.20
N THR A 8 6.87 8.64 2.01
CA THR A 8 5.45 8.34 1.80
C THR A 8 5.26 6.95 1.21
N VAL A 9 4.28 6.22 1.73
CA VAL A 9 3.78 4.97 1.13
C VAL A 9 2.27 5.04 0.95
N TYR A 10 1.76 4.41 -0.10
CA TYR A 10 0.35 4.42 -0.44
C TYR A 10 -0.30 3.09 -0.06
N VAL A 11 -1.46 3.13 0.58
CA VAL A 11 -2.15 1.95 1.09
C VAL A 11 -3.61 2.03 0.67
N GLU A 12 -4.10 0.98 0.03
CA GLU A 12 -5.49 0.82 -0.39
C GLU A 12 -6.12 -0.32 0.43
N MET A 13 -7.13 0.00 1.24
CA MET A 13 -7.82 -0.97 2.08
C MET A 13 -9.00 -1.60 1.33
N LYS A 14 -9.16 -2.92 1.43
CA LYS A 14 -10.28 -3.66 0.84
C LYS A 14 -10.96 -4.56 1.86
N ALA A 15 -12.20 -4.95 1.59
CA ALA A 15 -12.81 -6.07 2.31
C ALA A 15 -12.07 -7.38 1.95
N PRO A 16 -12.05 -8.39 2.85
CA PRO A 16 -11.30 -9.62 2.64
C PRO A 16 -11.55 -10.27 1.28
N GLY A 17 -10.46 -10.57 0.57
CA GLY A 17 -10.47 -11.20 -0.76
C GLY A 17 -10.90 -10.29 -1.91
N LYS A 18 -11.26 -9.02 -1.66
CA LYS A 18 -11.70 -8.13 -2.74
C LYS A 18 -10.50 -7.58 -3.53
N PRO A 19 -10.55 -7.63 -4.87
CA PRO A 19 -9.49 -7.08 -5.71
C PRO A 19 -9.55 -5.54 -5.75
N LEU A 20 -8.47 -4.94 -6.27
CA LEU A 20 -8.47 -3.53 -6.65
C LEU A 20 -9.48 -3.28 -7.78
N ALA A 21 -10.24 -2.19 -7.67
CA ALA A 21 -11.09 -1.73 -8.76
C ALA A 21 -10.22 -1.22 -9.94
N PRO A 22 -10.74 -1.18 -11.19
CA PRO A 22 -9.96 -0.77 -12.35
C PRO A 22 -9.24 0.58 -12.21
N LEU A 23 -9.89 1.56 -11.56
CA LEU A 23 -9.29 2.86 -11.30
C LEU A 23 -8.17 2.79 -10.24
N GLN A 24 -8.35 1.98 -9.20
CA GLN A 24 -7.34 1.77 -8.16
C GLN A 24 -6.10 1.10 -8.76
N GLU A 25 -6.29 0.10 -9.64
CA GLU A 25 -5.19 -0.56 -10.34
C GLU A 25 -4.45 0.42 -11.28
N ARG A 26 -5.17 1.35 -11.93
CA ARG A 26 -4.55 2.43 -12.73
C ARG A 26 -3.66 3.32 -11.85
N TRP A 27 -4.12 3.69 -10.66
CA TRP A 27 -3.34 4.50 -9.74
C TRP A 27 -2.14 3.75 -9.16
N LYS A 28 -2.31 2.50 -8.75
CA LYS A 28 -1.21 1.62 -8.33
C LYS A 28 -0.10 1.59 -9.39
N ARG A 29 -0.44 1.33 -10.66
CA ARG A 29 0.54 1.35 -11.76
C ARG A 29 1.24 2.71 -11.92
N LYS A 30 0.52 3.82 -11.73
CA LYS A 30 1.12 5.17 -11.83
C LYS A 30 2.08 5.44 -10.67
N LEU A 31 1.73 5.03 -9.45
CA LEU A 31 2.54 5.18 -8.25
C LEU A 31 3.82 4.33 -8.35
N LEU A 32 3.71 3.07 -8.76
CA LEU A 32 4.87 2.20 -8.97
C LEU A 32 5.84 2.76 -10.03
N LYS A 33 5.33 3.41 -11.08
CA LYS A 33 6.16 4.09 -12.09
C LYS A 33 6.90 5.33 -11.57
N LEU A 34 6.43 5.92 -10.47
CA LEU A 34 7.07 7.05 -9.79
C LEU A 34 7.98 6.59 -8.64
N ASP A 35 8.36 5.32 -8.65
CA ASP A 35 9.17 4.67 -7.61
C ASP A 35 8.53 4.75 -6.20
N GLN A 36 7.20 4.88 -6.16
CA GLN A 36 6.43 4.88 -4.91
C GLN A 36 6.00 3.45 -4.57
N ARG A 37 5.94 3.14 -3.27
CA ARG A 37 5.38 1.88 -2.78
C ARG A 37 3.86 1.96 -2.66
N HIS A 38 3.17 0.89 -3.06
CA HIS A 38 1.72 0.76 -2.97
C HIS A 38 1.32 -0.60 -2.40
N TYR A 39 0.46 -0.60 -1.40
CA TYR A 39 -0.03 -1.78 -0.70
C TYR A 39 -1.53 -1.95 -0.88
N LYS A 40 -1.99 -3.20 -1.10
CA LYS A 40 -3.41 -3.58 -0.94
C LYS A 40 -3.50 -4.38 0.35
N ILE A 41 -4.29 -3.92 1.31
CA ILE A 41 -4.48 -4.59 2.61
C ILE A 41 -5.94 -5.00 2.72
N ASP A 42 -6.19 -6.29 2.94
CA ASP A 42 -7.55 -6.80 3.14
C ASP A 42 -7.70 -7.80 4.30
N SER A 43 -6.68 -7.91 5.14
CA SER A 43 -6.66 -8.76 6.33
C SER A 43 -5.84 -8.13 7.46
N ALA A 44 -5.95 -8.67 8.68
CA ALA A 44 -5.12 -8.25 9.81
C ALA A 44 -3.66 -8.68 9.60
N GLU A 45 -3.45 -9.86 9.02
CA GLU A 45 -2.14 -10.39 8.67
C GLU A 45 -1.43 -9.50 7.63
N ASP A 46 -2.17 -8.92 6.68
CA ASP A 46 -1.62 -7.92 5.75
C ASP A 46 -1.17 -6.64 6.48
N ILE A 47 -1.88 -6.23 7.54
CA ILE A 47 -1.50 -5.07 8.35
C ILE A 47 -0.19 -5.37 9.08
N GLU A 48 -0.06 -6.54 9.71
CA GLU A 48 1.16 -6.94 10.41
C GLU A 48 2.36 -6.97 9.46
N ARG A 49 2.23 -7.63 8.30
CA ARG A 49 3.28 -7.63 7.27
C ARG A 49 3.63 -6.22 6.80
N PHE A 50 2.62 -5.37 6.56
CA PHE A 50 2.84 -3.98 6.17
C PHE A 50 3.64 -3.21 7.22
N ILE A 51 3.29 -3.35 8.50
CA ILE A 51 4.00 -2.68 9.60
C ILE A 51 5.46 -3.14 9.67
N ASP A 52 5.71 -4.44 9.52
CA ASP A 52 7.07 -4.98 9.53
C ASP A 52 7.89 -4.49 8.32
N GLU A 53 7.29 -4.43 7.13
CA GLU A 53 7.98 -3.93 5.92
C GLU A 53 8.36 -2.45 5.97
N VAL A 54 7.55 -1.63 6.66
CA VAL A 54 7.73 -0.17 6.69
C VAL A 54 8.48 0.35 7.92
N ARG A 55 8.79 -0.51 8.89
CA ARG A 55 9.46 -0.13 10.14
C ARG A 55 10.83 0.51 9.90
N ASP A 56 11.55 0.04 8.89
CA ASP A 56 12.93 0.45 8.60
C ASP A 56 13.05 1.28 7.30
N ILE A 57 11.91 1.70 6.73
CA ILE A 57 11.88 2.64 5.60
C ILE A 57 12.04 4.05 6.16
#